data_AF-A0A8J3Q5C6-F1
#
_entry.id   AF-A0A8J3Q5C6-F1
#
_cell.length_a   1.000
_cell.length_b   1.000
_cell.length_c   1.000
_cell.angle_alpha   90.00
_cell.angle_beta   90.00
_cell.angle_gamma   90.00
#
_symmetry.space_group_name_H-M   'P 1'
#
loop_
_entity.id
_entity.type
_entity.pdbx_description
1 polymer ?
#
loop_
_entity_poly.entity_id
_entity_poly.type
_entity_poly.pdbx_seq_one_letter_code
_entity_poly.pdbx_strand_id
1 'polypeptide(L)'
;MWQDPVSRVRTGMRRRFRRAVVSAAAVVVVAAAGVTFVVTRHAPQPGEPPLADGVVAWIDAPAAAQTPQAPPILDPFGLNPCQEADMAQLDVHSVVADTAPQSVGLGLRVQNIGAEACVLSARPIVQKLARDGSPVGGSVEPGVFDGLSTDGAESIALRPGHSGVAWLSFRATPACENASGEAGSMKITANGKALTLNQGLQLLSCPAKIGGWQSDLTGPFSGLRAEISGGSLKQGKEYRYIVELTNVTKAEVSLTHCPAYTQQLQPSGPDLRHDPLASSHRLNCDRPAIGPGEVVRYQMRMPVAADLPVGAWTLTWSIPGSPAGFLHTAVRPY
;
A
#
# COMPACT_ATOMS: atom_id res chain seq x y z
N MET A 1 31.66 55.57 1.42
CA MET A 1 32.01 54.30 0.74
C MET A 1 31.79 53.18 1.76
N TRP A 2 30.62 52.54 1.71
CA TRP A 2 30.20 51.51 2.69
C TRP A 2 30.77 50.15 2.27
N GLN A 3 31.43 49.46 3.20
CA GLN A 3 31.96 48.12 2.94
C GLN A 3 30.86 47.07 2.96
N ASP A 4 30.90 46.19 1.96
CA ASP A 4 29.98 45.09 1.73
C ASP A 4 29.98 44.07 2.90
N PRO A 5 28.81 43.83 3.55
CA PRO A 5 28.67 42.93 4.69
C PRO A 5 28.98 41.46 4.35
N VAL A 6 28.96 41.05 3.08
CA VAL A 6 29.24 39.67 2.67
C VAL A 6 30.73 39.31 2.83
N SER A 7 31.61 40.32 2.79
CA SER A 7 33.06 40.11 2.91
C SER A 7 33.50 39.71 4.34
N ARG A 8 32.77 40.12 5.39
CA ARG A 8 33.14 39.80 6.80
C ARG A 8 32.89 38.35 7.18
N VAL A 9 31.92 37.68 6.55
CA VAL A 9 31.54 36.31 6.93
C VAL A 9 32.51 35.28 6.34
N ARG A 10 33.06 35.52 5.14
CA ARG A 10 33.99 34.59 4.48
C ARG A 10 35.38 34.53 5.12
N THR A 11 35.86 35.61 5.73
CA THR A 11 37.19 35.65 6.36
C THR A 11 37.21 34.94 7.73
N GLY A 12 36.06 34.89 8.43
CA GLY A 12 35.93 34.21 9.72
C GLY A 12 35.95 32.68 9.62
N MET A 13 35.36 32.10 8.57
CA MET A 13 35.26 30.64 8.44
C MET A 13 36.59 29.96 8.03
N ARG A 14 37.46 30.64 7.27
CA ARG A 14 38.75 30.06 6.85
C ARG A 14 39.76 29.89 7.99
N ARG A 15 39.63 30.63 9.10
CA ARG A 15 40.54 30.49 10.26
C ARG A 15 40.17 29.31 11.18
N ARG A 16 38.92 28.85 11.21
CA ARG A 16 38.53 27.70 12.04
C ARG A 16 38.90 26.34 11.43
N PHE A 17 39.08 26.26 10.11
CA PHE A 17 39.45 25.01 9.43
C PHE A 17 40.95 24.69 9.37
N ARG A 18 41.83 25.54 9.92
CA ARG A 18 43.29 25.32 9.91
C ARG A 18 43.92 24.89 11.25
N ARG A 19 43.12 24.54 12.27
CA ARG A 19 43.64 24.17 13.61
C ARG A 19 43.15 22.82 14.15
N ALA A 20 42.81 21.87 13.29
CA ALA A 20 42.45 20.51 13.73
C ALA A 20 43.04 19.45 12.79
N VAL A 21 44.36 19.41 12.63
CA VAL A 21 45.06 18.25 12.08
C VAL A 21 46.33 18.03 12.90
N VAL A 22 46.18 17.43 14.08
CA VAL A 22 47.28 16.80 14.83
C VAL A 22 46.71 15.57 15.53
N SER A 23 47.14 14.41 15.02
CA SER A 23 47.40 13.15 15.74
C SER A 23 46.26 12.44 16.49
N ALA A 24 45.83 11.29 15.96
CA ALA A 24 45.98 9.98 16.61
C ALA A 24 45.45 8.88 15.69
N ALA A 25 46.37 8.12 15.09
CA ALA A 25 46.03 6.84 14.48
C ALA A 25 45.77 5.83 15.62
N ALA A 26 44.53 5.78 16.09
CA ALA A 26 44.05 4.69 16.94
C ALA A 26 43.53 3.59 16.02
N VAL A 27 44.27 2.48 15.96
CA VAL A 27 43.81 1.24 15.34
C VAL A 27 42.67 0.69 16.21
N VAL A 28 41.43 0.99 15.82
CA VAL A 28 40.25 0.36 16.41
C VAL A 28 40.15 -1.03 15.80
N VAL A 29 40.66 -2.03 16.53
CA VAL A 29 40.33 -3.44 16.30
C VAL A 29 38.85 -3.59 16.64
N VAL A 30 37.98 -3.44 15.63
CA VAL A 30 36.58 -3.82 15.75
C VAL A 30 36.56 -5.34 15.84
N ALA A 31 36.54 -5.86 17.07
CA ALA A 31 36.17 -7.24 17.31
C ALA A 31 34.75 -7.40 16.75
N ALA A 32 34.63 -8.05 15.60
CA ALA A 32 33.37 -8.52 15.05
C ALA A 32 32.83 -9.60 15.98
N ALA A 33 32.30 -9.19 17.14
CA ALA A 33 31.41 -10.02 17.92
C ALA A 33 30.17 -10.20 17.05
N GLY A 34 30.10 -11.33 16.33
CA GLY A 34 28.92 -11.73 15.61
C GLY A 34 27.78 -11.81 16.61
N VAL A 35 26.90 -10.80 16.60
CA VAL A 35 25.66 -10.83 17.35
C VAL A 35 24.77 -11.85 16.64
N THR A 36 24.87 -13.11 17.06
CA THR A 36 23.89 -14.13 16.70
C THR A 36 22.61 -13.78 17.43
N PHE A 37 21.66 -13.18 16.72
CA PHE A 37 20.29 -13.06 17.21
C PHE A 37 19.72 -14.48 17.31
N VAL A 38 19.75 -15.04 18.52
CA VAL A 38 19.01 -16.27 18.81
C VAL A 38 17.53 -15.89 18.76
N VAL A 39 16.87 -16.27 17.66
CA VAL A 39 15.41 -16.23 17.57
C VAL A 39 14.88 -17.30 18.52
N THR A 40 14.62 -16.91 19.77
CA THR A 40 13.95 -17.79 20.72
C THR A 40 12.51 -17.98 20.24
N ARG A 41 12.26 -19.14 19.61
CA ARG A 41 10.88 -19.62 19.40
C ARG A 41 10.22 -19.64 20.77
N HIS A 42 9.32 -18.69 21.02
CA HIS A 42 8.55 -18.68 22.26
C HIS A 42 7.73 -19.96 22.29
N ALA A 43 7.95 -20.77 23.32
CA ALA A 43 7.02 -21.85 23.62
C ALA A 43 5.62 -21.24 23.80
N PRO A 44 4.54 -21.90 23.36
CA PRO A 44 3.18 -21.42 23.56
C PRO A 44 2.98 -21.01 25.01
N GLN A 45 2.44 -19.82 25.26
CA GLN A 45 2.21 -19.40 26.64
C GLN A 45 1.18 -20.33 27.29
N PRO A 46 1.34 -20.71 28.57
CA PRO A 46 0.33 -21.51 29.27
C PRO A 46 -1.05 -20.83 29.19
N GLY A 47 -2.03 -21.52 28.62
CA GLY A 47 -3.39 -21.00 28.40
C GLY A 47 -3.66 -20.43 26.99
N GLU A 48 -2.66 -20.45 26.11
CA GLU A 48 -2.85 -20.13 24.70
C GLU A 48 -3.59 -21.29 24.00
N PRO A 49 -4.70 -21.02 23.29
CA PRO A 49 -5.37 -22.08 22.54
C PRO A 49 -4.40 -22.66 21.50
N PRO A 50 -4.46 -23.98 21.24
CA PRO A 50 -3.60 -24.58 20.24
C PRO A 50 -3.80 -23.89 18.90
N LEU A 51 -2.70 -23.67 18.18
CA LEU A 51 -2.74 -23.20 16.81
C LEU A 51 -3.61 -24.17 16.00
N ALA A 52 -4.53 -23.62 15.21
CA ALA A 52 -5.23 -24.42 14.22
C ALA A 52 -4.22 -25.00 13.24
N ASP A 53 -4.47 -26.23 12.77
CA ASP A 53 -3.60 -26.88 11.80
C ASP A 53 -3.38 -26.00 10.57
N GLY A 54 -2.13 -25.90 10.13
CA GLY A 54 -1.74 -25.11 8.96
C GLY A 54 -1.60 -23.60 9.19
N VAL A 55 -1.70 -23.11 10.43
CA VAL A 55 -1.45 -21.69 10.77
C VAL A 55 -0.01 -21.50 11.23
N VAL A 56 0.71 -20.58 10.57
CA VAL A 56 2.05 -20.15 10.95
C VAL A 56 1.96 -19.28 12.20
N ALA A 57 2.72 -19.65 13.24
CA ALA A 57 2.73 -18.94 14.51
C ALA A 57 3.24 -17.51 14.39
N TRP A 58 2.75 -16.64 15.26
CA TRP A 58 3.27 -15.30 15.47
C TRP A 58 4.73 -15.30 15.98
N ILE A 59 5.51 -14.26 15.65
CA ILE A 59 6.82 -14.00 16.28
C ILE A 59 6.93 -12.56 16.78
N ASP A 60 7.35 -12.35 18.04
CA ASP A 60 7.60 -11.02 18.61
C ASP A 60 8.96 -10.45 18.18
N ALA A 61 9.13 -10.28 16.88
CA ALA A 61 10.34 -9.72 16.31
C ALA A 61 10.05 -8.31 15.81
N PRO A 62 10.37 -7.25 16.57
CA PRO A 62 10.18 -5.88 16.10
C PRO A 62 10.97 -5.67 14.81
N ALA A 63 10.35 -4.99 13.85
CA ALA A 63 10.99 -4.62 12.61
C ALA A 63 11.21 -3.11 12.60
N ALA A 64 12.40 -2.68 12.14
CA ALA A 64 12.54 -1.31 11.69
C ALA A 64 11.56 -1.10 10.53
N ALA A 65 10.93 0.08 10.50
CA ALA A 65 10.14 0.48 9.35
C ALA A 65 11.01 0.34 8.09
N GLN A 66 10.62 -0.55 7.19
CA GLN A 66 11.33 -0.70 5.92
C GLN A 66 11.01 0.53 5.09
N THR A 67 12.03 1.28 4.69
CA THR A 67 11.88 2.24 3.61
C THR A 67 11.56 1.43 2.35
N PRO A 68 10.41 1.64 1.70
CA PRO A 68 10.12 0.98 0.43
C PRO A 68 11.28 1.23 -0.52
N GLN A 69 11.97 0.16 -0.93
CA GLN A 69 12.98 0.32 -1.95
C GLN A 69 12.24 0.61 -3.25
N ALA A 70 12.47 1.79 -3.82
CA ALA A 70 11.90 2.12 -5.11
C ALA A 70 12.35 1.05 -6.12
N PRO A 71 11.42 0.40 -6.84
CA PRO A 71 11.79 -0.54 -7.88
C PRO A 71 12.65 0.20 -8.92
N PRO A 72 13.60 -0.49 -9.57
CA PRO A 72 14.39 0.13 -10.63
C PRO A 72 13.43 0.62 -11.72
N ILE A 73 13.42 1.94 -11.91
CA ILE A 73 12.60 2.63 -12.91
C ILE A 73 12.96 2.05 -14.27
N LEU A 74 11.98 1.47 -14.96
CA LEU A 74 12.14 1.16 -16.37
C LEU A 74 11.96 2.44 -17.16
N ASP A 75 12.84 2.65 -18.13
CA ASP A 75 12.63 3.67 -19.14
C ASP A 75 11.38 3.28 -19.96
N PRO A 76 10.31 4.09 -19.96
CA PRO A 76 9.14 3.80 -20.80
C PRO A 76 9.45 3.96 -22.29
N PHE A 77 10.54 4.61 -22.68
CA PHE A 77 10.91 4.79 -24.08
C PHE A 77 11.35 3.45 -24.70
N GLY A 78 10.68 3.06 -25.80
CA GLY A 78 10.98 1.84 -26.56
C GLY A 78 10.17 0.60 -26.14
N LEU A 79 9.32 0.70 -25.11
CA LEU A 79 8.38 -0.37 -24.78
C LEU A 79 7.11 -0.30 -25.64
N ASN A 80 6.54 -1.47 -25.93
CA ASN A 80 5.25 -1.56 -26.62
C ASN A 80 4.11 -1.13 -25.68
N PRO A 81 3.04 -0.49 -26.19
CA PRO A 81 1.85 -0.23 -25.40
C PRO A 81 1.22 -1.52 -24.87
N CYS A 82 0.78 -1.52 -23.60
CA CYS A 82 0.09 -2.66 -23.01
C CYS A 82 -1.17 -3.00 -23.81
N GLN A 83 -1.34 -4.28 -24.17
CA GLN A 83 -2.53 -4.78 -24.84
C GLN A 83 -3.56 -5.25 -23.83
N GLU A 84 -4.84 -5.21 -24.19
CA GLU A 84 -5.95 -5.69 -23.33
C GLU A 84 -5.74 -7.14 -22.89
N ALA A 85 -5.26 -8.02 -23.79
CA ALA A 85 -4.99 -9.42 -23.49
C ALA A 85 -3.83 -9.63 -22.50
N ASP A 86 -2.94 -8.65 -22.37
CA ASP A 86 -1.80 -8.68 -21.44
C ASP A 86 -2.16 -8.07 -20.08
N MET A 87 -3.41 -7.64 -19.87
CA MET A 87 -3.82 -6.95 -18.65
C MET A 87 -4.87 -7.75 -17.89
N ALA A 88 -4.60 -8.03 -16.61
CA ALA A 88 -5.63 -8.48 -15.68
C ALA A 88 -6.15 -7.31 -14.84
N GLN A 89 -7.47 -7.26 -14.69
CA GLN A 89 -8.09 -6.48 -13.63
C GLN A 89 -7.83 -7.20 -12.31
N LEU A 90 -7.07 -6.56 -11.41
CA LEU A 90 -6.76 -7.16 -10.11
C LEU A 90 -7.85 -6.85 -9.08
N ASP A 91 -8.14 -5.56 -8.89
CA ASP A 91 -9.16 -5.15 -7.93
C ASP A 91 -9.48 -3.64 -7.98
N VAL A 92 -10.62 -3.30 -7.41
CA VAL A 92 -10.96 -1.94 -7.01
C VAL A 92 -10.75 -1.85 -5.49
N HIS A 93 -9.69 -1.15 -5.07
CA HIS A 93 -9.35 -1.03 -3.66
C HIS A 93 -9.90 0.28 -3.10
N SER A 94 -10.56 0.19 -1.94
CA SER A 94 -11.48 1.19 -1.41
C SER A 94 -10.80 2.33 -0.65
N VAL A 95 -11.31 3.54 -0.94
CA VAL A 95 -11.66 4.64 -0.04
C VAL A 95 -10.61 5.04 1.00
N VAL A 96 -9.58 5.74 0.52
CA VAL A 96 -8.93 6.75 1.35
C VAL A 96 -9.90 7.94 1.41
N ALA A 97 -10.34 8.30 2.62
CA ALA A 97 -10.93 9.61 2.85
C ALA A 97 -9.83 10.62 2.57
N ASP A 98 -10.03 11.46 1.56
CA ASP A 98 -9.12 12.55 1.26
C ASP A 98 -8.97 13.44 2.50
N THR A 99 -7.82 14.10 2.64
CA THR A 99 -7.62 15.16 3.64
C THR A 99 -8.63 16.31 3.46
N ALA A 100 -9.17 16.47 2.25
CA ALA A 100 -10.33 17.31 2.01
C ALA A 100 -11.61 16.64 2.55
N PRO A 101 -12.31 17.26 3.53
CA PRO A 101 -13.57 16.73 4.02
C PRO A 101 -14.53 16.64 2.81
N GLN A 102 -15.04 15.43 2.54
CA GLN A 102 -15.98 15.08 1.45
C GLN A 102 -15.40 14.55 0.13
N SER A 103 -14.15 14.11 0.04
CA SER A 103 -13.69 13.36 -1.13
C SER A 103 -13.42 11.88 -0.80
N VAL A 104 -13.93 10.99 -1.64
CA VAL A 104 -13.72 9.54 -1.58
C VAL A 104 -12.80 9.14 -2.73
N GLY A 105 -11.64 8.56 -2.41
CA GLY A 105 -10.73 7.97 -3.40
C GLY A 105 -11.08 6.53 -3.73
N LEU A 106 -10.75 6.10 -4.94
CA LEU A 106 -10.89 4.72 -5.37
C LEU A 106 -9.72 4.34 -6.24
N GLY A 107 -8.94 3.34 -5.79
CA GLY A 107 -7.79 2.84 -6.51
C GLY A 107 -8.23 1.83 -7.57
N LEU A 108 -7.91 2.10 -8.83
CA LEU A 108 -8.08 1.19 -9.95
C LEU A 108 -6.77 0.48 -10.23
N ARG A 109 -6.68 -0.82 -9.91
CA ARG A 109 -5.47 -1.61 -10.19
C ARG A 109 -5.59 -2.40 -11.47
N VAL A 110 -4.55 -2.30 -12.28
CA VAL A 110 -4.33 -3.17 -13.44
C VAL A 110 -2.96 -3.85 -13.31
N GLN A 111 -2.85 -5.10 -13.73
CA GLN A 111 -1.59 -5.86 -13.72
C GLN A 111 -1.24 -6.33 -15.12
N ASN A 112 0.03 -6.20 -15.48
CA ASN A 112 0.55 -6.83 -16.69
C ASN A 112 0.72 -8.34 -16.43
N ILE A 113 -0.13 -9.17 -17.04
CA ILE A 113 -0.08 -10.64 -17.04
C ILE A 113 0.56 -11.20 -18.32
N GLY A 114 0.95 -10.33 -19.26
CA GLY A 114 1.69 -10.69 -20.46
C GLY A 114 3.12 -11.15 -20.13
N ALA A 115 3.80 -11.68 -21.15
CA ALA A 115 5.15 -12.21 -21.02
C ALA A 115 6.25 -11.12 -21.10
N GLU A 116 5.91 -9.93 -21.60
CA GLU A 116 6.85 -8.83 -21.84
C GLU A 116 6.46 -7.57 -21.06
N ALA A 117 7.44 -6.68 -20.87
CA ALA A 117 7.16 -5.36 -20.31
C ALA A 117 6.42 -4.48 -21.33
N CYS A 118 5.49 -3.67 -20.84
CA CYS A 118 4.68 -2.80 -21.67
C CYS A 118 4.49 -1.43 -21.02
N VAL A 119 4.06 -0.42 -21.79
CA VAL A 119 3.81 0.93 -21.27
C VAL A 119 2.32 1.24 -21.21
N LEU A 120 1.86 1.86 -20.11
CA LEU A 120 0.54 2.48 -19.99
C LEU A 120 0.61 3.97 -20.27
N SER A 121 -0.26 4.48 -21.12
CA SER A 121 -0.38 5.92 -21.40
C SER A 121 -0.65 6.69 -20.11
N ALA A 122 0.08 7.78 -19.88
CA ALA A 122 -0.04 8.66 -18.71
C ALA A 122 -1.48 9.00 -18.27
N ARG A 123 -2.41 9.17 -19.22
CA ARG A 123 -3.77 9.66 -18.99
C ARG A 123 -4.81 8.59 -19.29
N PRO A 124 -5.29 7.84 -18.30
CA PRO A 124 -6.43 6.97 -18.48
C PRO A 124 -7.70 7.78 -18.75
N ILE A 125 -8.56 7.29 -19.64
CA ILE A 125 -9.91 7.83 -19.88
C ILE A 125 -10.90 6.88 -19.21
N VAL A 126 -11.77 7.37 -18.32
CA VAL A 126 -12.84 6.53 -17.76
C VAL A 126 -14.18 6.94 -18.33
N GLN A 127 -14.93 5.97 -18.83
CA GLN A 127 -16.29 6.13 -19.31
C GLN A 127 -17.21 5.28 -18.45
N LYS A 128 -18.29 5.87 -17.91
CA LYS A 128 -19.32 5.11 -17.21
C LYS A 128 -20.16 4.35 -18.23
N LEU A 129 -20.54 3.11 -17.92
CA LEU A 129 -21.37 2.27 -18.77
C LEU A 129 -22.67 1.87 -18.05
N ALA A 130 -23.78 1.83 -18.80
CA ALA A 130 -25.05 1.26 -18.36
C ALA A 130 -24.95 -0.27 -18.30
N ARG A 131 -26.00 -0.93 -17.79
CA ARG A 131 -26.07 -2.41 -17.72
C ARG A 131 -25.97 -3.10 -19.09
N ASP A 132 -26.41 -2.43 -20.15
CA ASP A 132 -26.32 -2.92 -21.53
C ASP A 132 -24.95 -2.63 -22.18
N GLY A 133 -24.02 -2.00 -21.45
CA GLY A 133 -22.70 -1.62 -21.92
C GLY A 133 -22.64 -0.30 -22.70
N SER A 134 -23.77 0.41 -22.86
CA SER A 134 -23.79 1.71 -23.52
C SER A 134 -23.16 2.81 -22.64
N PRO A 135 -22.49 3.83 -23.21
CA PRO A 135 -21.93 4.94 -22.43
C PRO A 135 -23.01 5.75 -21.70
N VAL A 136 -22.78 6.04 -20.42
CA VAL A 136 -23.64 6.90 -19.59
C VAL A 136 -22.91 8.21 -19.32
N GLY A 137 -23.42 9.32 -19.87
CA GLY A 137 -22.83 10.65 -19.72
C GLY A 137 -21.46 10.79 -20.40
N GLY A 138 -20.76 11.88 -20.07
CA GLY A 138 -19.39 12.13 -20.56
C GLY A 138 -18.34 11.26 -19.88
N SER A 139 -17.14 11.23 -20.45
CA SER A 139 -15.98 10.64 -19.80
C SER A 139 -15.60 11.43 -18.54
N VAL A 140 -15.07 10.72 -17.55
CA VAL A 140 -14.53 11.28 -16.31
C VAL A 140 -13.39 12.24 -16.65
N GLU A 141 -13.49 13.46 -16.13
CA GLU A 141 -12.48 14.48 -16.37
C GLU A 141 -11.17 14.14 -15.65
N PRO A 142 -10.00 14.48 -16.23
CA PRO A 142 -8.74 14.48 -15.51
C PRO A 142 -8.82 15.38 -14.26
N GLY A 143 -8.14 14.98 -13.18
CA GLY A 143 -8.06 15.81 -11.99
C GLY A 143 -6.90 15.48 -11.08
N VAL A 144 -7.01 16.00 -9.85
CA VAL A 144 -6.07 15.80 -8.75
C VAL A 144 -6.78 15.03 -7.65
N PHE A 145 -6.14 13.98 -7.15
CA PHE A 145 -6.55 13.30 -5.91
C PHE A 145 -5.37 13.28 -4.95
N ASP A 146 -5.51 13.83 -3.74
CA ASP A 146 -4.43 13.84 -2.73
C ASP A 146 -3.08 14.39 -3.26
N GLY A 147 -3.13 15.48 -4.04
CA GLY A 147 -1.94 16.05 -4.69
C GLY A 147 -1.42 15.27 -5.92
N LEU A 148 -1.99 14.10 -6.23
CA LEU A 148 -1.69 13.30 -7.40
C LEU A 148 -2.45 13.85 -8.61
N SER A 149 -1.82 14.80 -9.30
CA SER A 149 -2.36 15.42 -10.52
C SER A 149 -2.15 14.55 -11.75
N THR A 150 -3.03 14.71 -12.75
CA THR A 150 -2.77 14.29 -14.14
C THR A 150 -1.85 15.26 -14.88
N ASP A 151 -1.67 16.47 -14.35
CA ASP A 151 -0.70 17.44 -14.87
C ASP A 151 0.71 16.99 -14.48
N GLY A 152 1.51 16.62 -15.48
CA GLY A 152 2.81 16.00 -15.28
C GLY A 152 2.78 14.49 -15.07
N ALA A 153 1.62 13.83 -15.20
CA ALA A 153 1.58 12.36 -15.21
C ALA A 153 2.42 11.83 -16.39
N GLU A 154 3.32 10.92 -16.10
CA GLU A 154 4.17 10.25 -17.08
C GLU A 154 3.60 8.86 -17.40
N SER A 155 3.99 8.34 -18.57
CA SER A 155 3.64 6.97 -18.91
C SER A 155 4.42 6.01 -18.02
N ILE A 156 3.76 4.95 -17.54
CA ILE A 156 4.41 3.99 -16.65
C ILE A 156 4.71 2.69 -17.40
N ALA A 157 5.90 2.15 -17.17
CA ALA A 157 6.29 0.84 -17.66
C ALA A 157 5.90 -0.25 -16.66
N LEU A 158 5.17 -1.26 -17.12
CA LEU A 158 4.76 -2.43 -16.36
C LEU A 158 5.51 -3.66 -16.85
N ARG A 159 6.31 -4.30 -15.99
CA ARG A 159 6.88 -5.63 -16.22
C ARG A 159 5.81 -6.72 -16.06
N PRO A 160 6.04 -7.94 -16.57
CA PRO A 160 5.22 -9.10 -16.20
C PRO A 160 5.07 -9.24 -14.68
N GLY A 161 3.84 -9.39 -14.21
CA GLY A 161 3.48 -9.47 -12.80
C GLY A 161 3.42 -8.12 -12.06
N HIS A 162 3.79 -7.01 -12.71
CA HIS A 162 3.76 -5.67 -12.10
C HIS A 162 2.41 -4.98 -12.33
N SER A 163 2.04 -4.11 -11.41
CA SER A 163 0.76 -3.41 -11.40
C SER A 163 0.92 -1.90 -11.54
N GLY A 164 -0.07 -1.27 -12.18
CA GLY A 164 -0.30 0.16 -12.17
C GLY A 164 -1.58 0.49 -11.42
N VAL A 165 -1.60 1.61 -10.71
CA VAL A 165 -2.78 2.13 -10.03
C VAL A 165 -3.13 3.50 -10.57
N ALA A 166 -4.39 3.71 -10.95
CA ALA A 166 -4.95 5.02 -11.20
C ALA A 166 -6.01 5.34 -10.14
N TRP A 167 -6.00 6.56 -9.62
CA TRP A 167 -6.94 6.97 -8.57
C TRP A 167 -8.13 7.72 -9.16
N LEU A 168 -9.33 7.24 -8.86
CA LEU A 168 -10.58 7.98 -9.07
C LEU A 168 -10.94 8.73 -7.80
N SER A 169 -11.25 10.02 -7.93
CA SER A 169 -11.77 10.82 -6.83
C SER A 169 -13.22 11.18 -7.08
N PHE A 170 -14.05 10.93 -6.08
CA PHE A 170 -15.46 11.30 -6.07
C PHE A 170 -15.65 12.39 -5.02
N ARG A 171 -16.27 13.51 -5.41
CA ARG A 171 -16.71 14.49 -4.41
C ARG A 171 -18.05 14.03 -3.85
N ALA A 172 -18.06 13.62 -2.58
CA ALA A 172 -19.27 13.31 -1.82
C ALA A 172 -20.03 14.61 -1.52
N THR A 173 -20.75 15.12 -2.51
CA THR A 173 -21.71 16.20 -2.30
C THR A 173 -23.05 15.60 -1.82
N PRO A 174 -23.89 16.33 -1.07
CA PRO A 174 -25.25 15.89 -0.75
C PRO A 174 -26.07 15.52 -2.00
N ALA A 175 -25.72 16.05 -3.17
CA ALA A 175 -26.34 15.69 -4.44
C ALA A 175 -26.08 14.23 -4.87
N CYS A 176 -25.11 13.54 -4.27
CA CYS A 176 -24.88 12.12 -4.49
C CYS A 176 -25.87 11.22 -3.74
N GLU A 177 -26.56 11.71 -2.70
CA GLU A 177 -27.47 10.90 -1.87
C GLU A 177 -28.72 10.43 -2.64
N ASN A 178 -29.10 11.14 -3.71
CA ASN A 178 -30.29 10.85 -4.52
C ASN A 178 -29.96 10.20 -5.87
N ALA A 179 -28.70 9.86 -6.10
CA ALA A 179 -28.23 9.52 -7.42
C ALA A 179 -28.45 8.01 -7.67
N SER A 180 -29.67 7.68 -8.09
CA SER A 180 -30.24 6.33 -8.31
C SER A 180 -29.73 5.60 -9.56
N GLY A 181 -28.54 5.96 -10.05
CA GLY A 181 -28.08 5.63 -11.40
C GLY A 181 -27.73 4.15 -11.62
N GLU A 182 -28.25 3.60 -12.72
CA GLU A 182 -28.10 2.24 -13.28
C GLU A 182 -26.68 1.90 -13.80
N ALA A 183 -25.63 2.60 -13.36
CA ALA A 183 -24.28 2.32 -13.82
C ALA A 183 -23.88 0.89 -13.42
N GLY A 184 -23.70 0.04 -14.43
CA GLY A 184 -23.35 -1.37 -14.23
C GLY A 184 -21.84 -1.58 -14.18
N SER A 185 -21.09 -0.80 -14.95
CA SER A 185 -19.64 -0.96 -15.10
C SER A 185 -18.94 0.36 -15.46
N MET A 186 -17.62 0.36 -15.42
CA MET A 186 -16.78 1.42 -16.00
C MET A 186 -15.91 0.85 -17.10
N LYS A 187 -15.63 1.64 -18.13
CA LYS A 187 -14.62 1.35 -19.13
C LYS A 187 -13.45 2.31 -18.97
N ILE A 188 -12.28 1.76 -18.67
CA ILE A 188 -11.02 2.49 -18.66
C ILE A 188 -10.38 2.30 -20.02
N THR A 189 -10.00 3.39 -20.69
CA THR A 189 -9.23 3.34 -21.92
C THR A 189 -7.82 3.85 -21.65
N ALA A 190 -6.83 3.01 -21.93
CA ALA A 190 -5.40 3.35 -21.88
C ALA A 190 -4.75 2.87 -23.18
N ASN A 191 -3.91 3.70 -23.81
CA ASN A 191 -3.32 3.43 -25.13
C ASN A 191 -4.35 3.05 -26.23
N GLY A 192 -5.56 3.58 -26.17
CA GLY A 192 -6.64 3.21 -27.12
C GLY A 192 -7.22 1.81 -26.93
N LYS A 193 -6.79 1.07 -25.89
CA LYS A 193 -7.36 -0.22 -25.48
C LYS A 193 -8.27 -0.03 -24.28
N ALA A 194 -9.37 -0.78 -24.28
CA ALA A 194 -10.40 -0.68 -23.26
C ALA A 194 -10.23 -1.78 -22.23
N LEU A 195 -10.55 -1.48 -20.98
CA LEU A 195 -10.64 -2.44 -19.89
C LEU A 195 -11.94 -2.17 -19.15
N THR A 196 -12.86 -3.14 -19.15
CA THR A 196 -14.17 -3.00 -18.54
C THR A 196 -14.17 -3.54 -17.13
N LEU A 197 -14.51 -2.69 -16.17
CA LEU A 197 -14.64 -2.97 -14.75
C LEU A 197 -16.11 -3.25 -14.42
N ASN A 198 -16.42 -4.51 -14.18
CA ASN A 198 -17.78 -4.97 -13.87
C ASN A 198 -18.19 -4.77 -12.39
N GLN A 199 -17.34 -4.14 -11.57
CA GLN A 199 -17.67 -3.92 -10.17
C GLN A 199 -18.59 -2.71 -10.00
N GLY A 200 -19.78 -2.98 -9.45
CA GLY A 200 -20.89 -2.05 -9.26
C GLY A 200 -20.59 -0.96 -8.24
N LEU A 201 -19.86 0.05 -8.68
CA LEU A 201 -19.60 1.24 -7.88
C LEU A 201 -20.85 2.11 -7.86
N GLN A 202 -21.63 2.00 -6.79
CA GLN A 202 -22.73 2.92 -6.49
C GLN A 202 -22.26 4.40 -6.45
N LEU A 203 -20.96 4.62 -6.24
CA LEU A 203 -20.30 5.93 -6.27
C LEU A 203 -20.27 6.58 -7.67
N LEU A 204 -20.56 5.85 -8.75
CA LEU A 204 -20.51 6.36 -10.13
C LEU A 204 -21.62 7.34 -10.47
N SER A 205 -22.56 7.55 -9.57
CA SER A 205 -23.59 8.54 -9.75
C SER A 205 -23.09 9.96 -9.42
N CYS A 206 -21.94 10.08 -8.73
CA CYS A 206 -21.26 11.35 -8.47
C CYS A 206 -20.38 11.84 -9.64
N PRO A 207 -20.13 13.17 -9.75
CA PRO A 207 -19.01 13.69 -10.51
C PRO A 207 -17.71 13.09 -9.99
N ALA A 208 -16.94 12.48 -10.88
CA ALA A 208 -15.66 11.88 -10.59
C ALA A 208 -14.56 12.63 -11.32
N LYS A 209 -13.33 12.57 -10.79
CA LYS A 209 -12.12 12.93 -11.52
C LYS A 209 -11.15 11.75 -11.49
N ILE A 210 -10.28 11.64 -12.50
CA ILE A 210 -9.24 10.61 -12.53
C ILE A 210 -7.83 11.22 -12.48
N GLY A 211 -6.98 10.63 -11.64
CA GLY A 211 -5.54 10.89 -11.56
C GLY A 211 -4.72 10.16 -12.63
N GLY A 212 -3.43 10.49 -12.73
CA GLY A 212 -2.51 9.75 -13.59
C GLY A 212 -2.26 8.32 -13.10
N TRP A 213 -1.68 7.48 -13.95
CA TRP A 213 -1.15 6.20 -13.49
C TRP A 213 0.04 6.40 -12.57
N GLN A 214 0.10 5.59 -11.54
CA GLN A 214 1.29 5.39 -10.72
C GLN A 214 1.69 3.94 -10.88
N SER A 215 2.98 3.69 -11.02
CA SER A 215 3.47 2.34 -10.77
C SER A 215 3.11 2.00 -9.33
N ASP A 216 2.34 0.94 -9.13
CA ASP A 216 2.24 0.38 -7.79
C ASP A 216 3.68 0.07 -7.36
N LEU A 217 4.08 0.41 -6.14
CA LEU A 217 5.44 0.15 -5.69
C LEU A 217 5.63 -1.37 -5.73
N THR A 218 6.27 -1.83 -6.80
CA THR A 218 6.50 -3.24 -7.13
C THR A 218 7.59 -3.76 -6.23
N GLY A 219 7.23 -3.93 -4.97
CA GLY A 219 8.05 -4.70 -4.07
C GLY A 219 7.88 -6.20 -4.33
N PRO A 220 8.75 -7.00 -3.71
CA PRO A 220 8.79 -8.45 -3.92
C PRO A 220 7.49 -9.18 -3.55
N PHE A 221 6.55 -8.51 -2.88
CA PHE A 221 5.29 -9.08 -2.40
C PHE A 221 4.10 -8.68 -3.27
N SER A 222 4.34 -8.19 -4.48
CA SER A 222 3.27 -7.64 -5.30
C SER A 222 2.23 -8.64 -5.78
N GLY A 223 2.62 -9.92 -5.78
CA GLY A 223 1.75 -11.04 -6.09
C GLY A 223 0.90 -11.54 -4.93
N LEU A 224 1.03 -10.97 -3.73
CA LEU A 224 0.25 -11.40 -2.57
C LEU A 224 -1.03 -10.57 -2.42
N ARG A 225 -2.16 -11.26 -2.42
CA ARG A 225 -3.41 -10.80 -1.84
C ARG A 225 -3.46 -11.23 -0.39
N ALA A 226 -4.01 -10.39 0.45
CA ALA A 226 -4.15 -10.70 1.85
C ALA A 226 -5.63 -10.62 2.25
N GLU A 227 -6.06 -11.39 3.25
CA GLU A 227 -7.38 -11.30 3.87
C GLU A 227 -7.24 -11.39 5.39
N ILE A 228 -8.05 -10.61 6.13
CA ILE A 228 -8.01 -10.59 7.60
C ILE A 228 -9.28 -11.24 8.16
N SER A 229 -9.11 -12.22 9.04
CA SER A 229 -10.19 -12.74 9.86
C SER A 229 -9.81 -12.66 11.34
N GLY A 230 -10.75 -12.27 12.19
CA GLY A 230 -10.46 -12.07 13.61
C GLY A 230 -11.70 -12.05 14.48
N GLY A 231 -11.48 -12.15 15.79
CA GLY A 231 -12.56 -12.03 16.78
C GLY A 231 -12.93 -10.57 17.05
N SER A 232 -13.65 -10.36 18.15
CA SER A 232 -13.98 -9.02 18.64
C SER A 232 -12.82 -8.42 19.44
N LEU A 233 -12.71 -7.10 19.36
CA LEU A 233 -11.70 -6.35 20.10
C LEU A 233 -12.14 -6.16 21.56
N LYS A 234 -11.20 -6.25 22.49
CA LYS A 234 -11.46 -6.02 23.93
C LYS A 234 -10.40 -5.08 24.49
N GLN A 235 -10.82 -4.02 25.15
CA GLN A 235 -9.93 -3.06 25.80
C GLN A 235 -8.98 -3.77 26.79
N GLY A 236 -7.71 -3.36 26.79
CA GLY A 236 -6.68 -3.87 27.71
C GLY A 236 -6.32 -5.33 27.50
N LYS A 237 -6.75 -5.94 26.39
CA LYS A 237 -6.44 -7.33 26.02
C LYS A 237 -5.66 -7.36 24.72
N GLU A 238 -5.03 -8.48 24.46
CA GLU A 238 -4.40 -8.73 23.18
C GLU A 238 -5.47 -9.07 22.14
N TYR A 239 -5.50 -8.33 21.03
CA TYR A 239 -6.30 -8.66 19.87
C TYR A 239 -5.57 -9.71 19.03
N ARG A 240 -6.23 -10.83 18.75
CA ARG A 240 -5.68 -11.95 17.96
C ARG A 240 -6.49 -12.13 16.69
N TYR A 241 -5.80 -12.29 15.58
CA TYR A 241 -6.40 -12.41 14.27
C TYR A 241 -5.51 -13.24 13.34
N ILE A 242 -6.06 -13.65 12.19
CA ILE A 242 -5.37 -14.39 11.15
C ILE A 242 -5.28 -13.49 9.92
N VAL A 243 -4.09 -13.47 9.31
CA VAL A 243 -3.88 -12.94 7.96
C VAL A 243 -3.67 -14.12 7.02
N GLU A 244 -4.52 -14.24 6.01
CA GLU A 244 -4.37 -15.21 4.94
C GLU A 244 -3.68 -14.52 3.77
N LEU A 245 -2.50 -15.00 3.38
CA LEU A 245 -1.76 -14.52 2.22
C LEU A 245 -1.94 -15.51 1.08
N THR A 246 -2.55 -15.05 -0.01
CA THR A 246 -2.78 -15.80 -1.24
C THR A 246 -1.88 -15.26 -2.33
N ASN A 247 -1.03 -16.11 -2.92
CA ASN A 247 -0.28 -15.73 -4.11
C ASN A 247 -1.18 -15.83 -5.34
N VAL A 248 -1.61 -14.69 -5.87
CA VAL A 248 -2.51 -14.62 -7.03
C VAL A 248 -1.78 -14.68 -8.37
N THR A 249 -0.46 -14.86 -8.36
CA THR A 249 0.37 -14.90 -9.57
C THR A 249 0.74 -16.31 -9.98
N LYS A 250 1.38 -16.44 -11.14
CA LYS A 250 1.94 -17.70 -11.65
C LYS A 250 3.39 -17.94 -11.20
N ALA A 251 3.99 -16.99 -10.49
CA ALA A 251 5.37 -17.08 -10.00
C ALA A 251 5.38 -17.26 -8.48
N GLU A 252 6.41 -17.92 -7.95
CA GLU A 252 6.60 -18.02 -6.50
C GLU A 252 6.94 -16.65 -5.90
N VAL A 253 6.37 -16.34 -4.73
CA VAL A 253 6.73 -15.16 -3.94
C VAL A 253 7.64 -15.58 -2.80
N SER A 254 8.90 -15.12 -2.83
CA SER A 254 9.86 -15.39 -1.78
C SER A 254 9.62 -14.51 -0.56
N LEU A 255 9.51 -15.12 0.62
CA LEU A 255 9.48 -14.48 1.94
C LEU A 255 10.83 -14.59 2.66
N THR A 256 11.90 -14.89 1.91
CA THR A 256 13.26 -14.98 2.43
C THR A 256 13.63 -13.65 3.10
N HIS A 257 14.21 -13.72 4.30
CA HIS A 257 14.54 -12.57 5.18
C HIS A 257 13.39 -12.00 6.04
N CYS A 258 12.26 -12.69 6.14
CA CYS A 258 11.22 -12.43 7.15
C CYS A 258 10.75 -10.99 7.06
N PRO A 259 9.99 -10.68 5.98
CA PRO A 259 9.66 -9.31 5.66
C PRO A 259 8.98 -8.60 6.82
N ALA A 260 9.25 -7.30 6.92
CA ALA A 260 8.54 -6.48 7.86
C ALA A 260 7.08 -6.35 7.40
N TYR A 261 6.16 -6.25 8.34
CA TYR A 261 4.79 -5.86 8.09
C TYR A 261 4.40 -4.80 9.11
N THR A 262 3.37 -4.01 8.80
CA THR A 262 2.79 -3.01 9.70
C THR A 262 1.33 -3.35 9.94
N GLN A 263 0.91 -3.23 11.19
CA GLN A 263 -0.50 -3.28 11.57
C GLN A 263 -0.89 -1.96 12.23
N GLN A 264 -2.11 -1.52 11.97
CA GLN A 264 -2.64 -0.26 12.45
C GLN A 264 -4.10 -0.42 12.87
N LEU A 265 -4.44 0.04 14.07
CA LEU A 265 -5.83 0.14 14.53
C LEU A 265 -6.22 1.62 14.53
N GLN A 266 -7.26 1.97 13.77
CA GLN A 266 -7.73 3.35 13.63
C GLN A 266 -9.24 3.46 13.85
N PRO A 267 -9.78 4.58 14.35
CA PRO A 267 -11.22 4.75 14.49
C PRO A 267 -11.90 4.65 13.12
N SER A 268 -13.05 3.98 13.06
CA SER A 268 -13.92 3.99 11.89
C SER A 268 -14.96 5.10 12.05
N GLY A 269 -15.04 6.02 11.08
CA GLY A 269 -16.07 7.06 11.04
C GLY A 269 -15.50 8.48 10.96
N PRO A 270 -16.36 9.51 11.07
CA PRO A 270 -15.97 10.90 10.89
C PRO A 270 -15.12 11.46 12.04
N ASP A 271 -15.08 10.78 13.19
CA ASP A 271 -14.30 11.20 14.35
C ASP A 271 -12.89 10.59 14.33
N LEU A 272 -12.06 11.11 13.43
CA LEU A 272 -10.65 10.70 13.25
C LEU A 272 -9.69 11.40 14.24
N ARG A 273 -10.18 11.86 15.39
CA ARG A 273 -9.39 12.66 16.34
C ARG A 273 -8.37 11.85 17.15
N HIS A 274 -8.42 10.52 17.09
CA HIS A 274 -7.51 9.66 17.83
C HIS A 274 -6.34 9.22 16.97
N ASP A 275 -5.14 9.31 17.53
CA ASP A 275 -3.93 8.80 16.89
C ASP A 275 -4.07 7.30 16.63
N PRO A 276 -3.71 6.82 15.44
CA PRO A 276 -3.77 5.40 15.13
C PRO A 276 -2.74 4.64 15.99
N LEU A 277 -3.15 3.49 16.52
CA LEU A 277 -2.21 2.57 17.15
C LEU A 277 -1.50 1.78 16.05
N ALA A 278 -0.23 2.05 15.81
CA ALA A 278 0.56 1.37 14.78
C ALA A 278 1.74 0.59 15.37
N SER A 279 2.07 -0.54 14.77
CA SER A 279 3.29 -1.30 15.11
C SER A 279 3.84 -2.05 13.89
N SER A 280 5.16 -2.23 13.84
CA SER A 280 5.84 -2.94 12.77
C SER A 280 6.65 -4.11 13.32
N HIS A 281 6.52 -5.27 12.67
CA HIS A 281 7.12 -6.52 13.11
C HIS A 281 7.58 -7.35 11.92
N ARG A 282 8.32 -8.43 12.16
CA ARG A 282 8.71 -9.39 11.11
C ARG A 282 7.67 -10.50 10.98
N LEU A 283 7.36 -10.86 9.74
CA LEU A 283 6.58 -12.05 9.42
C LEU A 283 7.38 -13.31 9.77
N ASN A 284 6.73 -14.35 10.28
CA ASN A 284 7.40 -15.62 10.56
C ASN A 284 7.83 -16.32 9.26
N CYS A 285 9.11 -16.67 9.16
CA CYS A 285 9.75 -17.32 8.03
C CYS A 285 9.63 -18.85 7.98
N ASP A 286 8.88 -19.49 8.87
CA ASP A 286 8.66 -20.95 8.81
C ASP A 286 8.08 -21.38 7.43
N ARG A 287 7.49 -20.43 6.70
CA ARG A 287 7.22 -20.52 5.26
C ARG A 287 8.12 -19.53 4.49
N PRO A 288 9.21 -19.99 3.84
CA PRO A 288 10.16 -19.11 3.17
C PRO A 288 9.67 -18.60 1.80
N ALA A 289 8.58 -19.16 1.28
CA ALA A 289 7.96 -18.76 0.02
C ALA A 289 6.47 -19.16 -0.01
N ILE A 290 5.73 -18.55 -0.93
CA ILE A 290 4.33 -18.89 -1.24
C ILE A 290 4.26 -19.19 -2.74
N GLY A 291 3.94 -20.43 -3.09
CA GLY A 291 3.83 -20.89 -4.48
C GLY A 291 2.61 -20.30 -5.21
N PRO A 292 2.52 -20.45 -6.55
CA PRO A 292 1.39 -19.97 -7.35
C PRO A 292 0.04 -20.52 -6.86
N GLY A 293 -0.91 -19.63 -6.54
CA GLY A 293 -2.24 -19.99 -6.02
C GLY A 293 -2.25 -20.53 -4.58
N GLU A 294 -1.09 -20.66 -3.93
CA GLU A 294 -1.00 -21.13 -2.55
C GLU A 294 -1.54 -20.06 -1.58
N VAL A 295 -2.17 -20.55 -0.51
CA VAL A 295 -2.67 -19.74 0.61
C VAL A 295 -1.91 -20.13 1.87
N VAL A 296 -1.33 -19.14 2.56
CA VAL A 296 -0.66 -19.31 3.85
C VAL A 296 -1.34 -18.46 4.92
N ARG A 297 -1.66 -19.07 6.05
CA ARG A 297 -2.36 -18.41 7.17
C ARG A 297 -1.35 -18.08 8.26
N TYR A 298 -1.32 -16.83 8.68
CA TYR A 298 -0.43 -16.32 9.72
C TYR A 298 -1.25 -15.87 10.92
N GLN A 299 -0.92 -16.38 12.10
CA GLN A 299 -1.42 -15.83 13.34
C GLN A 299 -0.73 -14.49 13.62
N MET A 300 -1.54 -13.49 13.95
CA MET A 300 -1.08 -12.15 14.31
C MET A 300 -1.67 -11.74 15.65
N ARG A 301 -1.01 -10.77 16.28
CA ARG A 301 -1.50 -10.16 17.52
C ARG A 301 -1.17 -8.69 17.62
N MET A 302 -2.03 -7.96 18.32
CA MET A 302 -1.85 -6.54 18.58
C MET A 302 -2.29 -6.20 20.00
N PRO A 303 -1.45 -5.53 20.81
CA PRO A 303 -1.88 -5.06 22.12
C PRO A 303 -2.94 -3.97 21.97
N VAL A 304 -4.05 -4.09 22.70
CA VAL A 304 -5.12 -3.08 22.75
C VAL A 304 -5.02 -2.33 24.06
N ALA A 305 -4.94 -1.00 24.00
CA ALA A 305 -4.88 -0.16 25.18
C ALA A 305 -6.14 -0.31 26.05
N ALA A 306 -6.00 -0.21 27.37
CA ALA A 306 -7.13 -0.33 28.30
C ALA A 306 -8.08 0.87 28.23
N ASP A 307 -7.57 2.01 27.78
CA ASP A 307 -8.26 3.28 27.60
C ASP A 307 -8.69 3.53 26.15
N LEU A 308 -8.60 2.53 25.26
CA LEU A 308 -9.03 2.67 23.87
C LEU A 308 -10.51 3.06 23.82
N PRO A 309 -10.89 4.20 23.22
CA PRO A 309 -12.29 4.64 23.17
C PRO A 309 -13.24 3.59 22.59
N VAL A 310 -14.44 3.50 23.17
CA VAL A 310 -15.53 2.67 22.62
C VAL A 310 -16.00 3.28 21.30
N GLY A 311 -16.09 2.47 20.25
CA GLY A 311 -16.47 2.93 18.91
C GLY A 311 -16.15 1.88 17.86
N ALA A 312 -16.52 2.08 16.59
CA ALA A 312 -16.05 1.20 15.54
C ALA A 312 -14.55 1.47 15.28
N TRP A 313 -13.75 0.41 15.12
CA TRP A 313 -12.35 0.52 14.76
C TRP A 313 -12.08 -0.28 13.49
N THR A 314 -11.10 0.13 12.71
CA THR A 314 -10.62 -0.60 11.54
C THR A 314 -9.22 -1.09 11.85
N LEU A 315 -9.03 -2.41 11.78
CA LEU A 315 -7.69 -2.97 11.71
C LEU A 315 -7.23 -2.91 10.26
N THR A 316 -6.04 -2.37 10.09
CA THR A 316 -5.32 -2.34 8.84
C THR A 316 -4.04 -3.14 8.95
N TRP A 317 -3.75 -3.96 7.94
CA TRP A 317 -2.53 -4.75 7.87
C TRP A 317 -1.87 -4.54 6.50
N SER A 318 -0.55 -4.45 6.49
CA SER A 318 0.21 -4.25 5.26
C SER A 318 1.63 -4.81 5.35
N ILE A 319 2.13 -5.25 4.20
CA ILE A 319 3.52 -5.65 3.99
C ILE A 319 4.11 -4.70 2.93
N PRO A 320 5.21 -3.97 3.20
CA PRO A 320 5.77 -3.02 2.25
C PRO A 320 6.08 -3.68 0.92
N GLY A 321 5.59 -3.10 -0.18
CA GLY A 321 5.76 -3.69 -1.50
C GLY A 321 4.71 -4.73 -1.90
N SER A 322 3.69 -4.97 -1.07
CA SER A 322 2.41 -5.50 -1.55
C SER A 322 1.53 -4.34 -2.02
N PRO A 323 0.85 -4.51 -3.16
CA PRO A 323 -0.01 -3.49 -3.74
C PRO A 323 -1.25 -3.28 -2.88
N ALA A 324 -1.71 -4.29 -2.14
CA ALA A 324 -2.78 -4.17 -1.14
C ALA A 324 -2.26 -3.53 0.15
N GLY A 325 -1.61 -2.37 0.05
CA GLY A 325 -0.97 -1.65 1.15
C GLY A 325 -1.89 -1.33 2.33
N PHE A 326 -3.20 -1.56 2.21
CA PHE A 326 -4.15 -1.49 3.32
C PHE A 326 -5.29 -2.49 3.10
N LEU A 327 -5.28 -3.60 3.84
CA LEU A 327 -6.48 -4.39 4.03
C LEU A 327 -7.25 -3.83 5.21
N HIS A 328 -8.55 -3.57 5.04
CA HIS A 328 -9.39 -3.10 6.13
C HIS A 328 -10.31 -4.22 6.57
N THR A 329 -10.29 -4.55 7.85
CA THR A 329 -11.42 -5.24 8.48
C THR A 329 -11.98 -4.38 9.59
N ALA A 330 -13.30 -4.19 9.58
CA ALA A 330 -13.98 -3.48 10.65
C ALA A 330 -14.01 -4.40 11.88
N VAL A 331 -13.50 -3.91 12.99
CA VAL A 331 -13.49 -4.59 14.28
C VAL A 331 -14.29 -3.74 15.26
N ARG A 332 -15.28 -4.35 15.91
CA ARG A 332 -16.05 -3.68 16.97
C ARG A 332 -15.50 -4.09 18.33
N PRO A 333 -15.12 -3.13 19.20
CA PRO A 333 -15.00 -3.35 20.62
C PRO A 333 -16.37 -3.70 21.19
N TYR A 334 -16.36 -4.53 22.23
CA TYR A 334 -17.47 -4.62 23.19
C TYR A 334 -17.27 -3.63 24.32
#